data_AF-A0A6G3ZPN2-F1
#
_entry.id   AF-A0A6G3ZPN2-F1
#
_cell.length_a   1.000
_cell.length_b   1.000
_cell.length_c   1.000
_cell.angle_alpha   90.00
_cell.angle_beta   90.00
_cell.angle_gamma   90.00
#
_symmetry.space_group_name_H-M   'P 1'
#
loop_
_entity.id
_entity.type
_entity.pdbx_description
1 polymer ?
#
loop_
_entity_poly.entity_id
_entity_poly.type
_entity_poly.pdbx_seq_one_letter_code
_entity_poly.pdbx_strand_id
1 'polypeptide(L)' 'MTEYTTVSIPKDLADRVDETIEGTSFSSTSDLVRFLLRSIVIQHQKEGHLTESEFEEITGQLRELGYLE' A
#
# COMPACT_ATOMS: atom_id res chain seq x y z
N MET A 1 0.27 23.07 8.05
CA MET A 1 0.35 21.86 8.88
C MET A 1 -0.19 20.71 8.04
N THR A 2 0.48 19.56 8.03
CA THR A 2 -0.04 18.39 7.31
C THR A 2 -1.16 17.79 8.15
N GLU A 3 -2.34 17.64 7.58
CA GLU A 3 -3.46 16.94 8.23
C GLU A 3 -3.28 15.43 8.02
N TYR A 4 -3.53 14.66 9.09
CA TYR A 4 -3.40 13.20 9.08
C TYR A 4 -4.77 12.57 9.30
N THR A 5 -4.98 11.43 8.67
CA THR A 5 -6.14 10.56 8.87
C THR A 5 -5.68 9.16 9.25
N THR A 6 -6.57 8.36 9.82
CA THR A 6 -6.30 6.98 10.22
C THR A 6 -7.03 6.02 9.29
N VAL A 7 -6.34 4.96 8.87
CA VAL A 7 -6.91 3.86 8.09
C VAL A 7 -6.89 2.62 8.96
N SER A 8 -8.01 1.90 9.01
CA SER A 8 -8.08 0.60 9.68
C SER A 8 -7.67 -0.49 8.71
N ILE A 9 -6.78 -1.38 9.14
CA ILE A 9 -6.35 -2.56 8.39
C ILE A 9 -6.50 -3.80 9.27
N PRO A 10 -6.70 -4.99 8.68
CA PRO A 10 -6.69 -6.25 9.44
C PRO A 10 -5.39 -6.39 10.25
N LYS A 11 -5.52 -6.93 11.48
CA LYS A 11 -4.37 -7.07 12.38
C LYS A 11 -3.33 -8.06 11.85
N ASP A 12 -3.77 -9.22 11.37
CA ASP A 12 -2.89 -10.27 10.81
C ASP A 12 -1.96 -9.72 9.73
N LEU A 13 -2.51 -8.83 8.92
CA LEU A 13 -1.79 -8.18 7.87
C LEU A 13 -0.80 -7.13 8.39
N ALA A 14 -1.21 -6.29 9.35
CA ALA A 14 -0.29 -5.35 9.97
C ALA A 14 0.92 -6.10 10.55
N ASP A 15 0.68 -7.25 11.17
CA ASP A 15 1.72 -8.13 11.72
C ASP A 15 2.64 -8.66 10.60
N ARG A 16 2.09 -9.20 9.50
CA ARG A 16 2.91 -9.65 8.33
C ARG A 16 3.73 -8.53 7.69
N VAL A 17 3.16 -7.33 7.61
CA VAL A 17 3.85 -6.17 7.05
C VAL A 17 5.00 -5.77 7.96
N ASP A 18 4.80 -5.75 9.28
CA ASP A 18 5.84 -5.44 10.26
C ASP A 18 7.02 -6.43 10.16
N GLU A 19 6.75 -7.73 10.02
CA GLU A 19 7.79 -8.75 9.77
C GLU A 19 8.51 -8.52 8.43
N THR A 20 7.78 -8.14 7.38
CA THR A 20 8.33 -7.95 6.03
C THR A 20 9.23 -6.72 5.95
N ILE A 21 8.94 -5.66 6.71
CA ILE A 21 9.74 -4.44 6.71
C ILE A 21 10.99 -4.52 7.59
N GLU A 22 11.16 -5.59 8.38
CA GLU A 22 12.39 -5.81 9.15
C GLU A 22 13.60 -5.91 8.20
N GLY A 23 14.55 -5.00 8.38
CA GLY A 23 15.74 -4.91 7.51
C GLY A 23 15.57 -4.03 6.26
N THR A 24 14.40 -3.44 6.05
CA THR A 24 14.18 -2.41 5.03
C THR A 24 14.40 -1.00 5.59
N SER A 25 14.30 0.03 4.74
CA SER A 25 14.37 1.44 5.18
C SER A 25 13.07 1.96 5.81
N PHE A 26 12.00 1.16 5.83
CA PHE A 26 10.71 1.57 6.38
C PHE A 26 10.74 1.48 7.92
N SER A 27 10.27 2.56 8.57
CA SER A 27 10.28 2.64 10.03
C SER A 27 8.99 2.14 10.68
N SER A 28 7.93 1.91 9.90
CA SER A 28 6.66 1.38 10.39
C SER A 28 5.76 0.91 9.24
N THR A 29 4.77 0.07 9.56
CA THR A 29 3.67 -0.27 8.64
C THR A 29 2.99 0.98 8.04
N SER A 30 2.79 2.04 8.83
CA SER A 30 2.20 3.30 8.33
C SER A 30 3.07 3.99 7.27
N ASP A 31 4.40 3.88 7.39
CA ASP A 31 5.34 4.46 6.43
C ASP A 31 5.26 3.75 5.08
N LEU A 32 5.28 2.42 5.10
CA LEU A 32 5.10 1.60 3.91
C LEU A 32 3.75 1.87 3.24
N VAL A 33 2.65 1.85 4.00
CA VAL A 33 1.30 2.11 3.45
C VAL A 33 1.23 3.52 2.85
N ARG A 34 1.82 4.52 3.50
CA ARG A 34 1.89 5.87 2.95
C ARG A 34 2.69 5.93 1.65
N PHE A 35 3.81 5.21 1.57
CA PHE A 35 4.63 5.12 0.36
C PHE A 35 3.85 4.48 -0.79
N LEU A 36 3.17 3.35 -0.54
CA LEU A 36 2.35 2.65 -1.53
C LEU A 36 1.21 3.53 -2.03
N LEU A 37 0.44 4.14 -1.12
CA LEU A 37 -0.65 5.06 -1.48
C LEU A 37 -0.13 6.24 -2.29
N ARG A 38 1.03 6.81 -1.93
CA ARG A 38 1.65 7.89 -2.68
C ARG A 38 2.10 7.43 -4.06
N SER A 39 2.68 6.23 -4.19
CA SER A 39 3.10 5.67 -5.48
C SER A 39 1.91 5.53 -6.43
N ILE A 40 0.83 4.91 -5.94
CA ILE A 40 -0.41 4.70 -6.70
C ILE A 40 -1.03 6.04 -7.12
N VAL A 41 -1.16 7.01 -6.19
CA VAL A 41 -1.75 8.31 -6.50
C VAL A 41 -0.88 9.13 -7.45
N ILE A 42 0.46 9.09 -7.33
CA ILE A 42 1.37 9.82 -8.23
C ILE A 42 1.35 9.23 -9.64
N GLN A 43 1.33 7.89 -9.78
CA GLN A 43 1.10 7.23 -11.07
C GLN A 43 -0.22 7.68 -11.67
N HIS A 44 -1.30 7.63 -10.87
CA HIS A 44 -2.63 8.05 -11.29
C HIS A 44 -2.71 9.53 -11.70
N GLN A 45 -1.99 10.43 -11.02
CA GLN A 45 -1.96 11.86 -11.38
C GLN A 45 -1.12 12.16 -12.64
N LYS A 46 -0.13 11.33 -12.97
CA LYS A 46 0.66 11.48 -14.21
C LYS A 46 -0.11 11.00 -15.44
N GLU A 47 -0.95 9.97 -15.31
CA GLU A 47 -1.70 9.40 -16.44
C GLU A 47 -3.22 9.70 -16.42
N GLY A 48 -3.73 10.38 -15.39
CA GLY A 48 -5.14 10.75 -15.25
C GLY A 48 -6.08 9.58 -14.95
N HIS A 49 -5.65 8.35 -15.21
CA HIS A 49 -6.39 7.10 -15.02
C HIS A 49 -5.39 5.99 -14.64
N LEU A 50 -5.78 5.10 -13.73
CA LEU A 50 -5.05 3.86 -13.51
C LEU A 50 -5.26 3.01 -14.77
N THR A 51 -4.17 2.59 -15.40
CA THR A 51 -4.30 1.62 -16.49
C THR A 51 -4.79 0.29 -15.93
N GLU A 52 -5.56 -0.46 -16.71
CA GLU A 52 -6.10 -1.76 -16.28
C GLU A 52 -4.98 -2.73 -15.88
N SER A 53 -3.82 -2.64 -16.54
CA SER A 53 -2.62 -3.42 -16.20
C SER A 53 -2.04 -3.08 -14.83
N GLU A 54 -1.95 -1.80 -14.47
CA GLU A 54 -1.45 -1.40 -13.14
C GLU A 54 -2.43 -1.76 -12.04
N PHE A 55 -3.74 -1.65 -12.33
CA PHE A 55 -4.77 -2.08 -11.40
C PHE A 55 -4.73 -3.60 -11.17
N GLU A 56 -4.52 -4.40 -12.22
CA GLU A 56 -4.36 -5.85 -12.09
C GLU A 56 -3.08 -6.21 -11.32
N GLU A 57 -1.98 -5.48 -11.50
CA GLU A 57 -0.74 -5.74 -10.77
C GLU A 57 -0.90 -5.48 -9.26
N ILE A 58 -1.53 -4.34 -8.91
CA ILE A 58 -1.86 -4.01 -7.52
C ILE A 58 -2.87 -5.02 -6.95
N THR A 59 -3.88 -5.41 -7.73
CA THR A 59 -4.89 -6.40 -7.33
C THR A 59 -4.26 -7.77 -7.11
N GLY A 60 -3.28 -8.16 -7.93
CA GLY A 60 -2.51 -9.40 -7.77
C GLY A 60 -1.72 -9.40 -6.48
N GLN A 61 -0.98 -8.31 -6.20
CA GLN A 61 -0.26 -8.15 -4.95
C GLN A 61 -1.20 -8.18 -3.73
N LEU A 62 -2.36 -7.54 -3.83
CA LEU A 62 -3.38 -7.56 -2.78
C LEU A 62 -4.01 -8.95 -2.60
N ARG A 63 -4.20 -9.74 -3.67
CA ARG A 63 -4.64 -11.14 -3.59
C ARG A 63 -3.61 -12.05 -2.94
N GLU A 64 -2.33 -11.94 -3.31
CA GLU A 64 -1.25 -12.71 -2.69
C GLU A 64 -1.13 -12.42 -1.19
N LEU A 65 -1.40 -11.18 -0.80
CA LEU A 65 -1.44 -10.76 0.59
C LEU A 65 -2.79 -11.07 1.29
N GLY A 66 -3.79 -11.58 0.57
CA GLY A 66 -5.07 -12.06 1.12
C GLY A 66 -6.16 -11.00 1.34
N TYR A 67 -6.08 -9.86 0.66
CA TYR A 67 -7.04 -8.75 0.81
C TYR A 67 -8.23 -8.78 -0.14
N LEU A 68 -8.14 -9.57 -1.21
CA LEU A 68 -9.14 -9.67 -2.28
C LEU A 68 -9.37 -11.16 -2.58
N GLU A 69 -10.63 -11.54 -2.83
CA GLU A 69 -11.01 -12.88 -3.32
C GLU A 69 -10.98 -12.97 -4.85
#